data_AF-A0A2D5XB28-F1
#
_entry.id   AF-A0A2D5XB28-F1
#
_cell.length_a   1.000
_cell.length_b   1.000
_cell.length_c   1.000
_cell.angle_alpha   90.00
_cell.angle_beta   90.00
_cell.angle_gamma   90.00
#
_symmetry.space_group_name_H-M   'P 1'
#
loop_
_entity.id
_entity.type
_entity.pdbx_description
1 polymer ?
#
loop_
_entity_poly.entity_id
_entity_poly.type
_entity_poly.pdbx_seq_one_letter_code
_entity_poly.pdbx_strand_id
1 'polypeptide(L)'
;MSTPLPAIIGGAICVISLSWNRMGPAYRRRRIAPSTFIIGLILILSWDFENKITDDFLCSFYDSCGTSDLSSVLRYTVIWLALLVSGVALALNGAGSYGDYSIPSLSVGWIMILASVILSLVFHPSGLLTVDKLIKSLPIMVGIMIGLLAIIGLTALSENFEPPLPPAPGLDDDEKDAMLSILAKHLGGGGE
;
A
#
# COMPACT_ATOMS: atom_id res chain seq x y z
N MET A 1 18.89 15.63 19.35
CA MET A 1 18.13 15.42 18.10
C MET A 1 18.62 14.14 17.43
N SER A 2 17.90 13.02 17.54
CA SER A 2 18.12 11.92 16.60
C SER A 2 16.94 11.89 15.65
N THR A 3 17.20 12.04 14.36
CA THR A 3 16.21 12.07 13.30
C THR A 3 15.31 10.82 13.34
N PRO A 4 14.02 10.92 12.97
CA PRO A 4 13.12 9.78 12.78
C PRO A 4 13.47 8.97 11.51
N LEU A 5 14.77 8.74 11.32
CA LEU A 5 15.38 8.13 10.15
C LEU A 5 14.83 6.72 9.88
N PRO A 6 14.66 5.82 10.88
CA PRO A 6 14.13 4.48 10.65
C PRO A 6 12.65 4.47 10.25
N ALA A 7 11.84 5.37 10.81
CA ALA A 7 10.43 5.48 10.45
C ALA A 7 10.25 6.08 9.05
N ILE A 8 11.04 7.09 8.68
CA ILE A 8 11.05 7.66 7.33
C ILE A 8 11.54 6.63 6.30
N ILE A 9 12.63 5.93 6.60
CA ILE A 9 13.17 4.87 5.74
C ILE A 9 12.18 3.71 5.63
N GLY A 10 11.58 3.27 6.73
CA GLY A 10 10.55 2.23 6.74
C GLY A 10 9.34 2.62 5.91
N GLY A 11 8.85 3.86 6.05
CA GLY A 11 7.77 4.43 5.25
C GLY A 11 8.11 4.47 3.75
N ALA A 12 9.30 4.94 3.40
CA ALA A 12 9.77 4.97 2.02
C ALA A 12 9.86 3.55 1.42
N ILE A 13 10.37 2.58 2.17
CA ILE A 13 10.43 1.17 1.76
C ILE A 13 9.03 0.61 1.52
N CYS A 14 8.06 0.92 2.39
CA CYS A 14 6.67 0.51 2.19
C CYS A 14 6.07 1.07 0.90
N VAL A 15 6.32 2.35 0.59
CA VAL A 15 5.84 2.98 -0.66
C VAL A 15 6.47 2.31 -1.89
N ILE A 16 7.80 2.16 -1.90
CA ILE A 16 8.53 1.48 -2.99
C ILE A 16 7.97 0.06 -3.19
N SER A 17 7.71 -0.63 -2.09
CA SER A 17 7.18 -1.98 -2.10
C SER A 17 5.77 -2.06 -2.67
N LEU A 18 4.89 -1.10 -2.37
CA LEU A 18 3.55 -1.01 -2.97
C LEU A 18 3.62 -0.72 -4.47
N SER A 19 4.56 0.13 -4.90
CA SER A 19 4.81 0.40 -6.32
C SER A 19 5.28 -0.85 -7.07
N TRP A 20 6.21 -1.63 -6.47
CA TRP A 20 6.68 -2.89 -7.08
C TRP A 20 5.60 -3.97 -7.11
N ASN A 21 4.65 -3.95 -6.17
CA ASN A 21 3.53 -4.88 -6.14
C ASN A 21 2.59 -4.70 -7.34
N ARG A 22 2.54 -3.48 -7.92
CA ARG A 22 1.79 -3.18 -9.15
C ARG A 22 2.55 -3.45 -10.45
N MET A 23 3.84 -3.79 -10.40
CA MET A 23 4.57 -4.18 -11.62
C MET A 23 4.09 -5.55 -12.12
N GLY A 24 4.07 -5.73 -13.44
CA GLY A 24 3.64 -6.96 -14.08
C GLY A 24 4.45 -8.21 -13.65
N PRO A 25 3.90 -9.43 -13.82
CA PRO A 25 4.50 -10.69 -13.40
C PRO A 25 5.89 -10.98 -13.99
N ALA A 26 6.21 -10.40 -15.14
CA ALA A 26 7.51 -10.55 -15.81
C ALA A 26 8.67 -9.91 -15.01
N TYR A 27 8.38 -8.98 -14.10
CA TYR A 27 9.41 -8.26 -13.35
C TYR A 27 9.77 -9.00 -12.07
N ARG A 28 11.05 -9.39 -11.94
CA ARG A 28 11.62 -10.01 -10.72
C ARG A 28 11.35 -9.18 -9.44
N ARG A 29 11.21 -7.85 -9.57
CA ARG A 29 10.91 -6.91 -8.48
C ARG A 29 9.55 -7.16 -7.83
N ARG A 30 8.56 -7.64 -8.58
CA ARG A 30 7.24 -8.00 -8.03
C ARG A 30 7.33 -9.13 -7.00
N ARG A 31 8.21 -10.11 -7.24
CA ARG A 31 8.39 -11.28 -6.35
C ARG A 31 8.97 -10.90 -4.97
N ILE A 32 9.82 -9.87 -4.94
CA ILE A 32 10.45 -9.39 -3.69
C ILE A 32 9.62 -8.33 -2.97
N ALA A 33 8.64 -7.73 -3.64
CA ALA A 33 7.75 -6.72 -3.08
C ALA A 33 7.13 -7.13 -1.73
N PRO A 34 6.47 -8.29 -1.56
CA PRO A 34 5.88 -8.63 -0.25
C PRO A 34 6.93 -8.70 0.87
N SER A 35 8.13 -9.21 0.59
CA SER A 35 9.23 -9.25 1.57
C SER A 35 9.73 -7.86 1.94
N THR A 36 9.88 -6.95 0.97
CA THR A 36 10.29 -5.57 1.23
C THR A 36 9.23 -4.81 2.02
N PHE A 37 7.95 -5.10 1.79
CA PHE A 37 6.85 -4.51 2.55
C PHE A 37 6.93 -4.87 4.04
N ILE A 38 7.15 -6.15 4.34
CA ILE A 38 7.29 -6.64 5.73
C ILE A 38 8.49 -5.97 6.42
N ILE A 39 9.62 -5.82 5.73
CA ILE A 39 10.82 -5.16 6.26
C ILE A 39 10.53 -3.69 6.59
N GLY A 40 9.88 -2.96 5.69
CA GLY A 40 9.48 -1.57 5.92
C GLY A 40 8.56 -1.43 7.14
N LEU A 41 7.62 -2.37 7.29
CA LEU A 41 6.67 -2.40 8.40
C LEU A 41 7.36 -2.70 9.74
N ILE A 42 8.30 -3.65 9.77
CA ILE A 42 9.13 -3.92 10.96
C ILE A 42 9.94 -2.70 11.36
N LEU A 43 10.52 -1.95 10.41
CA LEU A 43 11.28 -0.73 10.70
C LEU A 43 10.39 0.38 11.30
N ILE A 44 9.15 0.51 10.82
CA ILE A 44 8.17 1.43 11.40
C ILE A 44 7.78 1.00 12.82
N LEU A 45 7.53 -0.29 13.04
CA LEU A 45 7.12 -0.83 14.35
C LEU A 45 8.25 -0.86 15.38
N SER A 46 9.49 -1.02 14.95
CA SER A 46 10.67 -1.06 15.83
C SER A 46 11.14 0.33 16.25
N TRP A 47 10.55 1.40 15.71
CA TRP A 47 10.87 2.76 16.12
C TRP A 47 10.31 3.04 17.52
N ASP A 48 11.19 3.48 18.42
CA ASP A 48 10.80 3.89 19.77
C ASP A 48 9.97 5.18 19.71
N PHE A 49 8.65 4.97 19.67
CA PHE A 49 7.65 6.03 19.73
C PHE A 49 7.58 6.71 21.10
N GLU A 50 8.22 6.16 22.13
CA GLU A 50 8.02 6.52 23.53
C GLU A 50 8.71 7.85 23.91
N ASN A 51 9.72 8.30 23.15
CA ASN A 51 10.59 9.41 23.58
C ASN A 51 10.84 10.57 22.59
N LYS A 52 10.34 10.55 21.34
CA LYS A 52 10.81 11.52 20.31
C LYS A 52 9.78 12.20 19.42
N ILE A 53 8.62 11.60 19.18
CA ILE A 53 7.53 12.25 18.43
C ILE A 53 6.61 13.05 19.37
N THR A 54 6.64 12.69 20.66
CA THR A 54 5.82 13.19 21.74
C THR A 54 6.01 14.68 22.04
N ASP A 55 7.19 15.26 21.81
CA ASP A 55 7.52 16.55 22.43
C ASP A 55 7.31 17.81 21.54
N ASP A 56 7.36 17.72 20.21
CA ASP A 56 7.29 18.93 19.34
C ASP A 56 6.21 18.87 18.24
N PHE A 57 6.16 17.79 17.45
CA PHE A 57 5.28 17.75 16.26
C PHE A 57 3.80 17.46 16.62
N LEU A 58 3.55 16.53 17.54
CA LEU A 58 2.19 16.19 17.96
C LEU A 58 1.62 17.17 18.99
N CYS A 59 2.44 17.79 19.85
CA CYS A 59 1.99 18.88 20.73
C CYS A 59 1.46 20.08 19.94
N SER A 60 2.04 20.36 18.78
CA SER A 60 1.56 21.39 17.86
C SER A 60 0.19 21.06 17.26
N PHE A 61 -0.19 19.79 17.18
CA PHE A 61 -1.41 19.34 16.52
C PHE A 61 -2.51 18.95 17.53
N TYR A 62 -2.12 18.55 18.73
CA TYR A 62 -2.99 18.14 19.84
C TYR A 62 -2.62 18.97 21.07
N ASP A 63 -3.55 19.80 21.54
CA ASP A 63 -3.41 20.70 22.70
C ASP A 63 -3.42 19.94 24.05
N SER A 64 -2.69 18.84 24.12
CA SER A 64 -2.58 17.98 25.30
C SER A 64 -1.24 17.25 25.26
N CYS A 65 -0.20 17.94 25.73
CA CYS A 65 1.11 17.35 25.92
C CYS A 65 1.41 17.15 27.40
N GLY A 66 1.73 15.90 27.75
CA GLY A 66 2.16 15.52 29.09
C GLY A 66 1.58 14.22 29.66
N THR A 67 0.71 13.50 28.95
CA THR A 67 0.13 12.25 29.47
C THR A 67 0.71 11.02 28.79
N SER A 68 0.91 9.96 29.58
CA SER A 68 1.27 8.60 29.15
C SER A 68 0.38 8.03 28.03
N ASP A 69 -0.77 8.68 27.78
CA ASP A 69 -1.76 8.32 26.76
C ASP A 69 -1.31 8.65 25.34
N LEU A 70 -0.38 9.59 25.11
CA LEU A 70 0.07 9.90 23.75
C LEU A 70 0.86 8.74 23.13
N SER A 71 1.67 8.05 23.95
CA SER A 71 2.41 6.85 23.53
C SER A 71 1.49 5.69 23.15
N SER A 72 0.38 5.51 23.89
CA SER A 72 -0.58 4.46 23.64
C SER A 72 -1.40 4.77 22.38
N VAL A 73 -1.88 6.00 22.21
CA VAL A 73 -2.57 6.47 21.00
C VAL A 73 -1.70 6.26 19.75
N LEU A 74 -0.40 6.55 19.85
CA LEU A 74 0.52 6.40 18.72
C LEU A 74 0.74 4.92 18.38
N ARG A 75 0.91 4.05 19.38
CA ARG A 75 0.99 2.58 19.18
C ARG A 75 -0.27 2.04 18.50
N TYR A 76 -1.46 2.40 18.98
CA TYR A 76 -2.71 1.98 18.34
C TYR A 76 -2.82 2.52 16.92
N THR A 77 -2.34 3.74 16.68
CA THR A 77 -2.34 4.36 15.35
C THR A 77 -1.51 3.58 14.35
N VAL A 78 -0.31 3.17 14.76
CA VAL A 78 0.58 2.37 13.91
C VAL A 78 -0.02 0.98 13.64
N ILE A 79 -0.65 0.36 14.64
CA ILE A 79 -1.26 -0.97 14.50
C ILE A 79 -2.41 -0.94 13.49
N TRP A 80 -3.37 -0.03 13.62
CA TRP A 80 -4.50 0.01 12.68
C TRP A 80 -4.04 0.42 11.27
N LEU A 81 -3.06 1.32 11.16
CA LEU A 81 -2.51 1.74 9.87
C LEU A 81 -1.73 0.61 9.18
N ALA A 82 -0.92 -0.15 9.93
CA ALA A 82 -0.25 -1.34 9.40
C ALA A 82 -1.25 -2.38 8.89
N LEU A 83 -2.34 -2.61 9.63
CA LEU A 83 -3.42 -3.52 9.25
C LEU A 83 -4.13 -3.03 7.98
N LEU A 84 -4.34 -1.71 7.84
CA LEU A 84 -4.92 -1.09 6.65
C LEU A 84 -4.05 -1.34 5.42
N VAL A 85 -2.76 -1.01 5.50
CA VAL A 85 -1.86 -1.07 4.35
C VAL A 85 -1.62 -2.52 3.92
N SER A 86 -1.49 -3.44 4.87
CA SER A 86 -1.40 -4.88 4.55
C SER A 86 -2.70 -5.43 3.95
N GLY A 87 -3.87 -5.03 4.46
CA GLY A 87 -5.16 -5.39 3.89
C GLY A 87 -5.33 -4.88 2.45
N VAL A 88 -4.95 -3.62 2.19
CA VAL A 88 -4.94 -3.03 0.84
C VAL A 88 -3.97 -3.76 -0.08
N ALA A 89 -2.76 -4.07 0.37
CA ALA A 89 -1.78 -4.82 -0.43
C ALA A 89 -2.29 -6.22 -0.81
N LEU A 90 -2.99 -6.90 0.10
CA LEU A 90 -3.58 -8.23 -0.14
C LEU A 90 -4.77 -8.15 -1.12
N ALA A 91 -5.64 -7.16 -0.93
CA ALA A 91 -6.78 -6.89 -1.81
C ALA A 91 -6.31 -6.57 -3.24
N LEU A 92 -5.30 -5.72 -3.38
CA LEU A 92 -4.71 -5.38 -4.68
C LEU A 92 -4.05 -6.58 -5.36
N ASN A 93 -3.38 -7.45 -4.60
CA ASN A 93 -2.83 -8.70 -5.13
C ASN A 93 -3.91 -9.67 -5.62
N GLY A 94 -5.08 -9.68 -4.97
CA GLY A 94 -6.21 -10.53 -5.36
C GLY A 94 -7.08 -10.00 -6.50
N ALA A 95 -7.00 -8.69 -6.79
CA ALA A 95 -7.87 -8.01 -7.73
C ALA A 95 -7.61 -8.32 -9.22
N GLY A 96 -6.70 -9.25 -9.56
CA GLY A 96 -6.57 -9.78 -10.92
C GLY A 96 -6.07 -8.77 -11.96
N SER A 97 -5.15 -7.85 -11.62
CA SER A 97 -4.69 -6.81 -12.56
C SER A 97 -3.96 -7.33 -13.81
N TYR A 98 -3.42 -8.56 -13.78
CA TYR A 98 -2.63 -9.17 -14.87
C TYR A 98 -2.87 -10.69 -15.00
N GLY A 99 -4.02 -11.19 -14.53
CA GLY A 99 -4.30 -12.63 -14.51
C GLY A 99 -5.57 -12.97 -13.73
N ASP A 100 -5.69 -14.26 -13.37
CA ASP A 100 -6.88 -14.80 -12.74
C ASP A 100 -7.13 -14.25 -11.32
N TYR A 101 -8.39 -14.13 -10.93
CA TYR A 101 -8.79 -13.53 -9.66
C TYR A 101 -8.59 -14.53 -8.51
N SER A 102 -7.82 -14.15 -7.49
CA SER A 102 -7.74 -14.95 -6.27
C SER A 102 -8.74 -14.43 -5.23
N ILE A 103 -9.97 -14.95 -5.32
CA ILE A 103 -11.06 -14.75 -4.35
C ILE A 103 -10.59 -14.83 -2.88
N PRO A 104 -9.78 -15.83 -2.45
CA PRO A 104 -9.36 -15.91 -1.04
C PRO A 104 -8.46 -14.76 -0.60
N SER A 105 -7.56 -14.24 -1.44
CA SER A 105 -6.73 -13.10 -1.04
C SER A 105 -7.52 -11.79 -1.06
N LEU A 106 -8.50 -11.68 -1.97
CA LEU A 106 -9.41 -10.54 -2.04
C LEU A 106 -10.26 -10.45 -0.76
N SER A 107 -10.86 -11.57 -0.34
CA SER A 107 -11.72 -11.61 0.85
C SER A 107 -10.93 -11.31 2.13
N VAL A 108 -9.74 -11.91 2.30
CA VAL A 108 -8.88 -11.65 3.46
C VAL A 108 -8.40 -10.19 3.49
N GLY A 109 -8.06 -9.61 2.32
CA GLY A 109 -7.67 -8.21 2.22
C GLY A 109 -8.77 -7.26 2.68
N TRP A 110 -10.00 -7.48 2.22
CA TRP A 110 -11.16 -6.70 2.67
C TRP A 110 -11.49 -6.88 4.14
N ILE A 111 -11.36 -8.09 4.69
CA ILE A 111 -11.55 -8.36 6.12
C ILE A 111 -10.51 -7.58 6.95
N MET A 112 -9.24 -7.56 6.53
CA MET A 112 -8.20 -6.77 7.20
C MET A 112 -8.47 -5.27 7.13
N ILE A 113 -8.96 -4.76 6.00
CA ILE A 113 -9.36 -3.34 5.86
C ILE A 113 -10.50 -3.02 6.83
N LEU A 114 -11.54 -3.87 6.90
CA LEU A 114 -12.65 -3.70 7.84
C LEU A 114 -12.16 -3.74 9.30
N ALA A 115 -11.32 -4.71 9.64
CA ALA A 115 -10.74 -4.83 10.98
C ALA A 115 -9.90 -3.59 11.35
N SER A 116 -9.16 -3.01 10.39
CA SER A 116 -8.40 -1.78 10.60
C SER A 116 -9.31 -0.59 10.91
N VAL A 117 -10.39 -0.43 10.14
CA VAL A 117 -11.36 0.65 10.35
C VAL A 117 -12.04 0.50 11.72
N ILE A 118 -12.46 -0.71 12.09
CA ILE A 118 -13.04 -1.00 13.41
C ILE A 118 -12.04 -0.67 14.51
N LEU A 119 -10.78 -1.06 14.36
CA LEU A 119 -9.73 -0.79 15.35
C LEU A 119 -9.48 0.71 15.50
N SER A 120 -9.48 1.46 14.40
CA SER A 120 -9.36 2.92 14.40
C SER A 120 -10.53 3.59 15.15
N LEU A 121 -11.74 3.05 15.03
CA LEU A 121 -12.93 3.58 15.70
C LEU A 121 -12.95 3.25 17.20
N VAL A 122 -12.53 2.05 17.59
CA VAL A 122 -12.55 1.60 19.00
C VAL A 122 -11.50 2.33 19.85
N PHE A 123 -10.32 2.57 19.29
CA PHE A 123 -9.20 3.21 20.00
C PHE A 123 -9.12 4.73 19.78
N HIS A 124 -10.21 5.33 19.28
CA HIS A 124 -10.25 6.77 19.06
C HIS A 124 -10.26 7.51 20.42
N PRO A 125 -9.30 8.42 20.70
CA PRO A 125 -9.12 9.07 22.01
C PRO A 125 -10.33 9.91 22.47
N SER A 126 -11.26 10.17 21.55
CA SER A 126 -12.52 10.89 21.79
C SER A 126 -13.64 10.09 22.48
N GLY A 127 -13.52 8.76 22.59
CA GLY A 127 -14.67 7.89 22.84
C GLY A 127 -15.60 7.74 21.62
N LEU A 128 -16.77 7.12 21.83
CA LEU A 128 -17.78 6.80 20.80
C LEU A 128 -18.11 8.03 19.94
N LEU A 129 -18.09 7.87 18.61
CA LEU A 129 -18.35 8.93 17.62
C LEU A 129 -19.61 9.74 17.98
N THR A 130 -19.40 10.95 18.50
CA THR A 130 -20.46 11.93 18.69
C THR A 130 -20.72 12.63 17.35
N VAL A 131 -21.99 12.91 17.04
CA VAL A 131 -22.43 13.53 15.77
C VAL A 131 -21.70 14.84 15.44
N ASP A 132 -21.29 15.62 16.46
CA ASP A 132 -20.44 16.82 16.31
C ASP A 132 -19.10 16.50 15.61
N LYS A 133 -18.40 15.47 16.08
CA LYS A 133 -17.07 15.11 15.59
C LYS A 133 -17.14 14.55 14.17
N LEU A 134 -18.21 13.84 13.85
CA LEU A 134 -18.47 13.34 12.49
C LEU A 134 -18.67 14.49 11.50
N ILE A 135 -19.42 15.52 11.89
CA ILE A 135 -19.65 16.72 11.06
C ILE A 135 -18.34 17.49 10.85
N LYS A 136 -17.51 17.64 11.90
CA LYS A 136 -16.19 18.29 11.79
C LYS A 136 -15.19 17.50 10.94
N SER A 137 -15.30 16.18 10.90
CA SER A 137 -14.44 15.30 10.09
C SER A 137 -14.90 15.17 8.63
N LEU A 138 -16.13 15.58 8.31
CA LEU A 138 -16.73 15.44 6.99
C LEU A 138 -15.93 16.17 5.87
N PRO A 139 -15.46 17.42 6.06
CA PRO A 139 -14.69 18.14 5.05
C PRO A 139 -13.37 17.43 4.72
N ILE A 140 -12.75 16.80 5.72
CA ILE A 140 -11.50 16.05 5.54
C ILE A 140 -11.76 14.80 4.69
N MET A 141 -12.83 14.05 4.98
CA MET A 141 -13.20 12.88 4.16
C MET A 141 -13.54 13.29 2.72
N VAL A 142 -14.29 14.38 2.54
CA VAL A 142 -14.60 14.92 1.21
C VAL A 142 -13.32 15.34 0.48
N GLY A 143 -12.39 16.00 1.17
CA GLY A 143 -11.09 16.37 0.61
C GLY A 143 -10.27 15.16 0.16
N ILE A 144 -10.23 14.09 0.95
CA ILE A 144 -9.56 12.83 0.57
C ILE A 144 -10.22 12.23 -0.67
N MET A 145 -11.56 12.17 -0.72
CA MET A 145 -12.28 11.64 -1.88
C MET A 145 -12.05 12.46 -3.15
N ILE A 146 -12.07 13.79 -3.04
CA ILE A 146 -11.77 14.69 -4.17
C ILE A 146 -10.33 14.50 -4.63
N GLY A 147 -9.37 14.40 -3.71
CA GLY A 147 -7.97 14.12 -4.04
C GLY A 147 -7.79 12.79 -4.76
N LEU A 148 -8.51 11.75 -4.33
CA LEU A 148 -8.49 10.44 -4.98
C LEU A 148 -9.07 10.49 -6.40
N LEU A 149 -10.19 11.19 -6.57
CA LEU A 149 -10.79 11.43 -7.89
C LEU A 149 -9.87 12.25 -8.79
N ALA A 150 -9.18 13.26 -8.25
CA ALA A 150 -8.22 14.06 -8.98
C ALA A 150 -7.04 13.22 -9.48
N ILE A 151 -6.52 12.31 -8.65
CA ILE A 151 -5.44 11.38 -9.06
C ILE A 151 -5.92 10.47 -10.19
N ILE A 152 -7.10 9.86 -10.06
CA ILE A 152 -7.69 9.00 -11.11
C ILE A 152 -7.88 9.80 -12.41
N GLY A 153 -8.41 11.02 -12.30
CA GLY A 153 -8.59 11.91 -13.44
C GLY A 153 -7.25 12.27 -14.10
N LEU A 154 -6.22 12.54 -13.31
CA LEU A 154 -4.88 12.85 -13.82
C LEU A 154 -4.25 11.66 -14.53
N THR A 155 -4.42 10.44 -14.00
CA THR A 155 -3.91 9.22 -14.64
C THR A 155 -4.64 8.92 -15.94
N ALA A 156 -5.97 9.04 -15.96
CA ALA A 156 -6.75 8.84 -17.19
C ALA A 156 -6.41 9.89 -18.25
N LEU A 157 -6.19 11.13 -17.82
CA LEU A 157 -5.74 12.21 -18.71
C LEU A 157 -4.34 11.93 -19.26
N SER A 158 -3.42 11.46 -18.42
CA SER A 158 -2.06 11.07 -18.83
C SER A 158 -2.07 9.95 -19.87
N GLU A 159 -2.88 8.91 -19.65
CA GLU A 159 -3.03 7.79 -20.60
C GLU A 159 -3.63 8.27 -21.93
N ASN A 160 -4.56 9.21 -21.89
CA ASN A 160 -5.17 9.77 -23.11
C ASN A 160 -4.24 10.70 -23.90
N PHE A 161 -3.19 11.23 -23.26
CA PHE A 161 -2.15 12.02 -23.92
C PHE A 161 -1.00 11.17 -24.48
N GLU A 162 -0.92 9.90 -24.12
CA GLU A 162 0.04 8.99 -24.73
C GLU A 162 -0.45 8.59 -26.14
N PRO A 163 0.35 8.88 -27.19
CA PRO A 163 0.00 8.43 -28.53
C PRO A 163 -0.08 6.90 -28.54
N PRO A 164 -1.02 6.31 -29.29
CA PRO A 164 -1.14 4.86 -29.38
C PRO A 164 0.22 4.30 -29.77
N LEU A 165 0.75 3.40 -28.93
CA LEU A 165 2.01 2.72 -29.22
C LEU A 165 1.90 2.12 -30.62
N PRO A 166 2.88 2.36 -31.51
CA PRO A 166 2.87 1.72 -32.81
C PRO A 166 2.74 0.21 -32.58
N PRO A 167 1.96 -0.50 -33.41
CA PRO A 167 1.83 -1.94 -33.28
C PRO A 167 3.24 -2.53 -33.21
N ALA A 168 3.47 -3.36 -32.19
CA ALA A 168 4.77 -3.99 -32.02
C ALA A 168 5.19 -4.60 -33.37
N PRO A 169 6.40 -4.31 -33.86
CA PRO A 169 6.87 -4.88 -35.12
C PRO A 169 6.67 -6.39 -35.05
N GLY A 170 6.18 -6.97 -36.15
CA GLY A 170 5.99 -8.41 -36.25
C GLY A 170 7.31 -9.10 -35.93
N LEU A 171 7.21 -10.24 -35.24
CA LEU A 171 8.36 -11.04 -34.85
C LEU A 171 9.22 -11.33 -36.08
N ASP A 172 10.51 -10.97 -36.00
CA ASP A 172 11.46 -11.23 -37.08
C ASP A 172 11.61 -12.75 -37.28
N ASP A 173 12.03 -13.18 -38.47
CA ASP A 173 12.09 -14.62 -38.77
C ASP A 173 13.11 -15.33 -37.85
N ASP A 174 14.19 -14.65 -37.48
CA ASP A 174 15.15 -15.13 -36.47
C ASP A 174 14.54 -15.25 -35.06
N GLU A 175 13.66 -14.30 -34.68
CA GLU A 175 12.96 -14.34 -33.39
C GLU A 175 11.87 -15.40 -33.35
N LYS A 176 11.21 -15.69 -34.49
CA LYS A 176 10.26 -16.81 -34.62
C LYS A 176 10.95 -18.15 -34.43
N ASP A 177 12.08 -18.37 -35.07
CA ASP A 177 12.83 -19.61 -34.92
C ASP A 177 13.36 -19.77 -33.49
N ALA A 178 13.81 -18.68 -32.87
CA ALA A 178 14.18 -18.67 -31.45
C ALA A 178 12.98 -19.02 -30.55
N MET A 179 11.81 -18.39 -30.76
CA MET A 179 10.60 -18.70 -30.00
C MET A 179 10.13 -20.15 -30.20
N LEU A 180 10.11 -20.64 -31.44
CA LEU A 180 9.75 -22.02 -31.76
C LEU A 180 10.69 -23.02 -31.08
N SER A 181 11.99 -22.73 -31.01
CA SER A 181 12.95 -23.57 -30.29
C SER A 181 12.69 -23.60 -28.78
N ILE A 182 12.34 -22.47 -28.17
CA ILE A 182 12.01 -22.36 -26.75
C ILE A 182 10.68 -23.06 -26.45
N LEU A 183 9.68 -22.90 -27.32
CA LEU A 183 8.38 -23.56 -27.22
C LEU A 183 8.53 -25.08 -27.36
N ALA A 184 9.29 -25.55 -28.34
CA ALA A 184 9.58 -26.97 -28.52
C ALA A 184 10.29 -27.56 -27.31
N LYS A 185 11.19 -26.80 -26.68
CA LYS A 185 11.89 -27.23 -25.46
C LYS A 185 10.98 -27.27 -24.22
N HIS A 186 10.01 -26.37 -24.11
CA HIS A 186 9.08 -26.33 -22.97
C HIS A 186 7.85 -27.25 -23.14
N LEU A 187 7.35 -27.42 -24.37
CA LEU A 187 6.21 -28.29 -24.68
C LEU A 187 6.64 -29.74 -24.94
N GLY A 188 7.87 -29.95 -25.44
CA GLY A 188 8.46 -31.28 -25.62
C GLY A 188 9.00 -31.90 -24.33
N GLY A 189 8.96 -31.18 -23.20
CA GLY A 189 9.43 -31.64 -21.88
C GLY A 189 8.47 -32.56 -21.14
N GLY A 190 7.84 -33.50 -21.85
CA GLY A 190 6.93 -34.51 -21.29
C GLY A 190 7.27 -35.93 -21.73
N GLY A 191 8.53 -36.21 -22.06
CA GLY A 191 8.96 -37.49 -22.61
C GLY A 191 10.35 -37.92 -22.16
N GLU A 192 10.62 -37.89 -20.86
CA GLU A 192 11.55 -38.80 -20.16
C GLU A 192 10.98 -39.13 -18.77
#